data_AF-A0A969JKC9-F1
#
_entry.id   AF-A0A969JKC9-F1
#
_cell.length_a   1.000
_cell.length_b   1.000
_cell.length_c   1.000
_cell.angle_alpha   90.00
_cell.angle_beta   90.00
_cell.angle_gamma   90.00
#
_symmetry.space_group_name_H-M   'P 1'
#
loop_
_entity.id
_entity.type
_entity.pdbx_description
1 polymer ?
#
loop_
_entity_poly.entity_id
_entity_poly.type
_entity_poly.pdbx_seq_one_letter_code
_entity_poly.pdbx_strand_id
1 'polypeptide(L)' 'MKYPFHTQSMPVVGYEAQRLVSAIDQGGYVTNDIAIATAKRIAERRKAREGDDSTAHELVDATRR' A
#
# COMPACT_ATOMS: atom_id res chain seq x y z
N MET A 1 8.48 5.62 28.71
CA MET A 1 7.98 5.15 27.39
C MET A 1 9.17 4.88 26.47
N LYS A 2 9.12 3.82 25.65
CA LYS A 2 10.25 3.34 24.82
C LYS A 2 10.59 4.25 23.62
N TYR A 3 9.76 5.27 23.33
CA TYR A 3 9.93 6.16 22.18
C TYR A 3 9.93 7.63 22.62
N PRO A 4 10.92 8.44 22.19
CA PRO A 4 10.97 9.88 22.48
C PRO A 4 9.79 10.64 21.86
N PHE A 5 9.40 11.75 22.50
CA PHE A 5 8.29 12.62 22.07
C PHE A 5 8.41 13.19 20.64
N HIS A 6 9.62 13.18 20.06
CA HIS A 6 9.92 13.69 18.72
C HIS A 6 10.07 12.58 17.67
N THR A 7 9.60 11.36 17.96
CA THR A 7 9.61 10.27 16.98
C THR A 7 8.67 10.61 15.82
N GLN A 8 9.23 10.89 14.66
CA GLN A 8 8.44 11.07 13.43
C GLN A 8 8.24 9.70 12.77
N SER A 9 6.98 9.32 12.55
CA SER A 9 6.66 8.11 11.79
C SER A 9 6.98 8.33 10.31
N MET A 10 7.97 7.62 9.80
CA MET A 10 8.36 7.71 8.40
C MET A 10 7.64 6.60 7.61
N PRO A 11 6.82 6.93 6.59
CA PRO A 11 6.09 5.92 5.83
C PRO A 11 7.06 5.16 4.91
N VAL A 12 6.93 3.82 4.89
CA VAL A 12 7.66 2.96 3.95
C VAL A 12 6.96 3.02 2.58
N VAL A 13 7.65 3.56 1.57
CA VAL A 13 7.08 3.82 0.24
C VAL A 13 7.92 3.23 -0.89
N GLY A 14 7.32 3.07 -2.08
CA GLY A 14 8.02 2.62 -3.28
C GLY A 14 8.59 1.21 -3.18
N TYR A 15 9.88 1.08 -3.50
CA TYR A 15 10.60 -0.20 -3.58
C TYR A 15 10.61 -0.98 -2.26
N GLU A 16 10.74 -0.28 -1.13
CA GLU A 16 10.75 -0.90 0.19
C GLU A 16 9.39 -1.50 0.54
N ALA A 17 8.30 -0.81 0.17
CA ALA A 17 6.95 -1.32 0.36
C ALA A 17 6.69 -2.56 -0.52
N GLN A 18 7.18 -2.57 -1.76
CA GLN A 18 7.08 -3.75 -2.63
C GLN A 18 7.82 -4.95 -2.07
N ARG A 19 9.04 -4.76 -1.56
CA ARG A 19 9.80 -5.84 -0.91
C ARG A 19 9.07 -6.43 0.30
N LEU A 20 8.43 -5.59 1.11
CA LEU A 20 7.62 -6.06 2.23
C LEU A 20 6.43 -6.88 1.75
N VAL A 21 5.70 -6.41 0.74
CA VAL A 21 4.56 -7.16 0.16
C VAL A 21 5.01 -8.50 -0.41
N SER A 22 6.09 -8.54 -1.20
CA SER A 22 6.62 -9.79 -1.73
C SER A 22 7.09 -10.75 -0.64
N ALA A 23 7.68 -10.24 0.45
CA ALA A 23 8.06 -11.07 1.59
C ALA A 23 6.83 -11.66 2.32
N ILE A 24 5.77 -10.85 2.51
CA ILE A 24 4.49 -11.30 3.05
C ILE A 24 3.90 -12.43 2.19
N ASP A 25 3.85 -12.22 0.86
CA ASP A 25 3.26 -13.18 -0.08
C ASP A 25 4.06 -14.49 -0.16
N GLN A 26 5.38 -14.43 0.03
CA GLN A 26 6.26 -15.61 0.06
C GLN A 26 6.20 -16.38 1.39
N GLY A 27 5.34 -15.98 2.34
CA GLY A 27 5.31 -16.51 3.71
C GLY A 27 6.56 -16.17 4.52
N GLY A 28 7.42 -15.31 3.96
CA GLY A 28 8.66 -14.83 4.54
C GLY A 28 8.37 -13.73 5.54
N TYR A 29 8.04 -14.16 6.76
CA TYR A 29 8.13 -13.34 7.98
C TYR A 29 7.04 -12.27 8.14
N VAL A 30 5.83 -12.72 8.52
CA VAL A 30 4.91 -11.88 9.29
C VAL A 30 4.54 -12.61 10.56
N THR A 31 5.23 -12.28 11.65
CA THR A 31 4.99 -12.88 12.98
C THR A 31 3.87 -12.16 13.75
N ASN A 32 3.15 -11.22 13.13
CA ASN A 32 2.14 -10.40 13.79
C ASN A 32 0.88 -10.25 12.92
N ASP A 33 -0.21 -10.85 13.38
CA ASP A 33 -1.53 -10.82 12.72
C ASP A 33 -2.03 -9.41 12.43
N ILE A 34 -1.66 -8.44 13.28
CA ILE A 34 -2.01 -7.02 13.08
C ILE A 34 -1.33 -6.50 11.81
N ALA A 35 -0.05 -6.82 11.59
CA ALA A 35 0.67 -6.37 10.40
C ALA A 35 0.09 -6.96 9.11
N ILE A 36 -0.36 -8.22 9.15
CA ILE A 36 -1.07 -8.87 8.03
C ILE A 36 -2.37 -8.13 7.74
N ALA A 37 -3.16 -7.81 8.77
CA ALA A 37 -4.42 -7.08 8.62
C ALA A 37 -4.21 -5.69 8.03
N THR A 38 -3.17 -4.96 8.47
CA THR A 38 -2.85 -3.64 7.91
C THR A 38 -2.41 -3.73 6.45
N ALA A 39 -1.57 -4.71 6.11
CA ALA A 39 -1.11 -4.92 4.74
C ALA A 39 -2.27 -5.20 3.77
N LYS A 40 -3.20 -6.09 4.16
CA LYS A 40 -4.40 -6.40 3.37
C LYS A 40 -5.26 -5.15 3.12
N ARG A 41 -5.50 -4.35 4.17
CA ARG A 41 -6.28 -3.11 4.06
C ARG A 41 -5.65 -2.08 3.11
N ILE A 42 -4.32 -1.99 3.10
CA ILE A 42 -3.58 -1.10 2.18
C ILE A 42 -3.69 -1.62 0.74
N ALA A 43 -3.56 -2.93 0.53
CA ALA A 43 -3.68 -3.53 -0.79
C ALA A 43 -5.09 -3.33 -1.40
N GLU A 44 -6.15 -3.52 -0.62
CA GLU A 44 -7.54 -3.27 -1.04
C GLU A 44 -7.76 -1.81 -1.40
N ARG A 45 -7.25 -0.87 -0.60
CA ARG A 45 -7.35 0.56 -0.90
C ARG A 45 -6.63 0.94 -2.19
N ARG A 46 -5.51 0.30 -2.52
CA ARG A 46 -4.79 0.54 -3.78
C ARG A 46 -5.56 -0.02 -4.97
N LYS A 47 -6.10 -1.24 -4.88
CA LYS A 47 -6.95 -1.81 -5.94
C LYS A 47 -8.18 -0.96 -6.24
N ALA A 48 -8.83 -0.43 -5.19
CA ALA A 48 -9.97 0.48 -5.38
C ALA A 48 -9.58 1.75 -6.13
N ARG A 49 -8.36 2.25 -5.91
CA ARG A 49 -7.84 3.46 -6.56
C ARG A 49 -7.39 3.20 -8.00
N GLU A 50 -6.78 2.05 -8.29
CA GLU A 50 -6.45 1.63 -9.66
C GLU A 50 -7.70 1.40 -10.52
N GLY A 51 -8.82 0.95 -9.90
CA GLY A 51 -10.13 0.89 -10.56
C GLY A 51 -10.67 2.26 -10.97
N ASP A 52 -10.52 3.27 -10.11
CA ASP A 52 -10.90 4.66 -10.39
C ASP A 52 -9.96 5.35 -11.40
N ASP A 53 -8.67 5.03 -11.39
CA ASP A 53 -7.71 5.60 -12.36
C ASP A 53 -7.96 5.05 -13.79
N SER A 54 -8.48 3.83 -13.93
CA SER A 54 -8.82 3.24 -15.23
C SER A 54 -10.03 3.90 -15.90
N THR A 55 -11.07 4.24 -15.12
CA THR A 55 -12.25 4.99 -15.60
C THR A 55 -11.90 6.46 -15.84
N ALA A 56 -11.03 7.05 -15.03
CA ALA A 56 -10.53 8.40 -15.25
C ALA A 56 -9.70 8.50 -16.55
N HIS A 57 -8.84 7.50 -16.85
CA HIS A 57 -8.08 7.47 -18.09
C HIS A 57 -8.97 7.29 -19.34
N GLU A 58 -9.99 6.42 -19.29
CA GLU A 58 -10.94 6.25 -20.40
C GLU A 58 -11.76 7.53 -20.67
N LEU A 59 -12.18 8.25 -19.62
CA LEU A 59 -12.91 9.51 -19.75
C LEU A 59 -12.04 10.64 -20.33
N VAL A 60 -10.76 10.71 -19.93
CA VAL A 60 -9.81 11.69 -20.47
C VAL A 60 -9.55 11.45 -21.95
N ASP A 61 -9.43 10.19 -22.38
CA ASP A 61 -9.24 9.83 -23.79
C ASP A 61 -10.51 10.06 -24.63
N ALA A 62 -11.70 9.83 -24.07
CA ALA A 62 -12.97 10.12 -24.73
C ALA A 62 -13.21 11.64 -24.96
N THR A 63 -12.65 12.49 -24.09
CA THR A 63 -12.76 13.96 -24.18
C THR A 63 -11.74 14.57 -25.15
N ARG A 64 -10.76 13.78 -25.62
CA ARG A 64 -9.67 14.22 -26.51
C ARG A 64 -9.92 13.94 -28.00
N ARG A 65 -11.07 13.35 -28.35
CA ARG A 65 -11.57 13.14 -29.71
C ARG A 65 -12.57 14.21 -30.10
#